data_AF-A0A813KFA5-F1
#
_entry.id   AF-A0A813KFA5-F1
#
_cell.length_a   1.000
_cell.length_b   1.000
_cell.length_c   1.000
_cell.angle_alpha   90.00
_cell.angle_beta   90.00
_cell.angle_gamma   90.00
#
_symmetry.space_group_name_H-M   'P 1'
#
loop_
_entity.id
_entity.type
_entity.pdbx_description
1 polymer ?
#
loop_
_entity_poly.entity_id
_entity_poly.type
_entity_poly.pdbx_seq_one_letter_code
_entity_poly.pdbx_strand_id
1 'polypeptide(L)'
;VGSSKNTYGTGCFMLLNTGADPVTSKNGLLTTIGYKLGPDVPVTYALEGSIACAGRVVQWLRDNMGIISRSSEVEEFASKVEDTAGLTLVPAFSGLFAPYWREDARAVAVGMTLFTKKEHICRAALESTAFQTVDVLEAMKHDTGLRLGAMRVDGGMTCNNLLMQVQADLLGADVLRAKMSEATALGAALAAGLAVGFYCKKEDVRAMIEKAGGHQIFKPQMTEGWRREQYARWKDAVDRSFGLDKWDPTKKAADKVITLKKPKFRKVSSIVPDLKGLNLFLKVVKLPPVVAGEEMHEVVCGDASGIVTLRLTPQQFLPCELG
;
A
#
# COMPACT_ATOMS: atom_id res chain seq x y z
N VAL A 1 19.44 -1.02 -4.88
CA VAL A 1 18.72 -0.01 -5.70
C VAL A 1 17.82 -0.75 -6.67
N GLY A 2 16.58 -0.28 -6.87
CA GLY A 2 15.63 -0.87 -7.83
C GLY A 2 14.79 -2.04 -7.30
N SER A 3 15.04 -2.52 -6.08
CA SER A 3 14.17 -3.50 -5.43
C SER A 3 12.88 -2.83 -4.95
N SER A 4 11.73 -3.42 -5.25
CA SER A 4 10.44 -2.92 -4.77
C SER A 4 9.70 -3.92 -3.89
N LYS A 5 8.74 -3.40 -3.13
CA LYS A 5 7.78 -4.10 -2.29
C LYS A 5 6.40 -3.50 -2.54
N ASN A 6 5.35 -4.31 -2.63
CA ASN A 6 3.97 -3.86 -2.57
C ASN A 6 3.19 -4.63 -1.51
N THR A 7 2.69 -3.93 -0.50
CA THR A 7 1.89 -4.52 0.58
C THR A 7 0.41 -4.33 0.30
N TYR A 8 -0.35 -5.42 0.20
CA TYR A 8 -1.78 -5.42 -0.10
C TYR A 8 -2.62 -5.55 1.17
N GLY A 9 -3.43 -4.54 1.44
CA GLY A 9 -4.43 -4.52 2.51
C GLY A 9 -5.74 -3.94 2.00
N THR A 10 -6.37 -3.07 2.80
CA THR A 10 -7.54 -2.29 2.35
C THR A 10 -7.21 -1.40 1.15
N GLY A 11 -6.02 -0.81 1.17
CA GLY A 11 -5.32 -0.20 0.03
C GLY A 11 -4.02 -0.96 -0.28
N CYS A 12 -3.12 -0.34 -1.04
CA CYS A 12 -1.76 -0.83 -1.22
C CYS A 12 -0.73 0.24 -0.86
N PHE A 13 0.44 -0.20 -0.42
CA PHE A 13 1.61 0.65 -0.24
C PHE A 13 2.79 0.03 -0.99
N MET A 14 3.24 0.74 -2.02
CA MET A 14 4.41 0.35 -2.80
C MET A 14 5.61 1.18 -2.37
N LEU A 15 6.74 0.50 -2.13
CA LEU A 15 8.03 1.15 -1.88
C LEU A 15 9.06 0.70 -2.91
N LEU A 16 9.84 1.63 -3.44
CA LEU A 16 10.97 1.41 -4.34
C LEU A 16 12.26 1.91 -3.69
N ASN A 17 13.24 1.04 -3.52
CA ASN A 17 14.56 1.38 -2.99
C ASN A 17 15.37 2.24 -3.98
N THR A 18 15.68 3.49 -3.60
CA THR A 18 16.45 4.44 -4.44
C THR A 18 17.93 4.53 -4.07
N GLY A 19 18.39 3.76 -3.08
CA GLY A 19 19.79 3.75 -2.66
C GLY A 19 20.12 4.86 -1.67
N ALA A 20 21.34 5.39 -1.73
CA ALA A 20 21.84 6.39 -0.78
C ALA A 20 21.30 7.80 -1.05
N ASP A 21 20.80 8.06 -2.25
CA ASP A 21 20.34 9.38 -2.65
C ASP A 21 18.80 9.48 -2.58
N PRO A 22 18.26 10.52 -1.92
CA PRO A 22 16.82 10.77 -1.93
C PRO A 22 16.37 11.26 -3.30
N VAL A 23 15.30 10.68 -3.83
CA VAL A 23 14.69 11.12 -5.09
C VAL A 23 13.43 11.92 -4.78
N THR A 24 13.40 13.20 -5.15
CA THR A 24 12.18 14.03 -5.02
C THR A 24 11.23 13.75 -6.17
N SER A 25 10.01 13.31 -5.84
CA SER A 25 9.00 12.96 -6.84
C SER A 25 8.44 14.17 -7.59
N LYS A 26 8.29 14.03 -8.91
CA LYS A 26 7.53 14.96 -9.76
C LYS A 26 6.10 14.47 -10.02
N ASN A 27 5.79 13.22 -9.68
CA ASN A 27 4.48 12.58 -9.87
C ASN A 27 3.66 12.46 -8.57
N GLY A 28 4.05 13.18 -7.52
CA GLY A 28 3.33 13.20 -6.25
C GLY A 28 3.51 11.96 -5.39
N LEU A 29 4.56 11.17 -5.63
CA LEU A 29 5.02 10.12 -4.73
C LEU A 29 5.73 10.73 -3.51
N LEU A 30 5.89 9.93 -2.46
CA LEU A 30 6.57 10.32 -1.23
C LEU A 30 8.04 9.90 -1.29
N THR A 31 8.94 10.83 -0.99
CA THR A 31 10.34 10.53 -0.72
C THR A 31 10.49 10.20 0.76
N THR A 32 10.99 9.02 1.09
CA THR A 32 11.10 8.56 2.48
C THR A 32 12.42 7.84 2.75
N ILE A 33 12.70 7.62 4.04
CA ILE A 33 13.78 6.73 4.46
C ILE A 33 13.24 5.30 4.34
N GLY A 34 13.91 4.47 3.54
CA GLY A 34 13.65 3.03 3.50
C GLY A 34 14.16 2.34 4.77
N TYR A 35 15.45 2.51 5.08
CA TYR A 35 16.05 2.03 6.34
C TYR A 35 17.42 2.67 6.63
N LYS A 36 17.85 2.63 7.90
CA LYS A 36 19.22 2.92 8.34
C LYS A 36 19.64 1.87 9.36
N LEU A 37 20.66 1.07 9.04
CA LEU A 37 21.08 -0.10 9.84
C LEU A 37 22.36 0.20 10.62
N GLY A 38 22.27 1.14 11.56
CA GLY A 38 23.40 1.57 12.40
C GLY A 38 23.80 3.03 12.19
N PRO A 39 24.56 3.63 13.12
CA PRO A 39 24.91 5.04 13.09
C PRO A 39 25.81 5.40 11.90
N ASP A 40 26.80 4.54 11.60
CA ASP A 40 27.85 4.75 10.60
C ASP A 40 27.51 4.17 9.22
N VAL A 41 26.34 3.53 9.09
CA VAL A 41 25.86 3.00 7.82
C VAL A 41 25.06 4.07 7.08
N PRO A 42 25.33 4.31 5.77
CA PRO A 42 24.55 5.25 4.97
C PRO A 42 23.05 4.95 5.02
N VAL A 43 22.24 6.02 5.04
CA VAL A 43 20.79 5.91 4.92
C VAL A 43 20.44 5.33 3.56
N THR A 44 19.47 4.41 3.52
CA THR A 44 18.85 3.96 2.27
C THR A 44 17.47 4.62 2.15
N TYR A 45 17.24 5.33 1.06
CA TYR A 45 15.99 6.00 0.74
C TYR A 45 15.06 5.13 -0.10
N ALA A 46 13.79 5.53 -0.14
CA ALA A 46 12.77 4.95 -0.98
C ALA A 46 11.83 6.01 -1.54
N LEU A 47 11.24 5.70 -2.70
CA LEU A 47 9.98 6.31 -3.13
C LEU A 47 8.82 5.45 -2.66
N GLU A 48 7.75 6.09 -2.22
CA GLU A 48 6.53 5.44 -1.78
C GLU A 48 5.33 5.98 -2.56
N GLY A 49 4.46 5.07 -3.00
CA GLY A 49 3.16 5.37 -3.58
C GLY A 49 2.08 4.53 -2.93
N SER A 50 0.89 5.10 -2.78
CA SER A 50 -0.24 4.44 -2.13
C SER A 50 -1.46 4.37 -3.05
N ILE A 51 -2.18 3.26 -2.93
CA ILE A 51 -3.43 2.98 -3.63
C ILE A 51 -4.52 2.95 -2.57
N ALA A 52 -5.52 3.81 -2.69
CA ALA A 52 -6.59 3.93 -1.70
C ALA A 52 -7.46 2.67 -1.61
N CYS A 53 -7.77 2.09 -2.77
CA CYS A 53 -8.76 1.03 -2.93
C CYS A 53 -8.14 -0.19 -3.60
N ALA A 54 -7.71 -1.13 -2.75
CA ALA A 54 -7.30 -2.48 -3.14
C ALA A 54 -8.28 -3.47 -2.51
N GLY A 55 -8.02 -4.00 -1.31
CA GLY A 55 -8.94 -4.91 -0.63
C GLY A 55 -10.34 -4.33 -0.39
N ARG A 56 -10.46 -3.00 -0.32
CA ARG A 56 -11.76 -2.31 -0.23
C ARG A 56 -12.67 -2.59 -1.43
N VAL A 57 -12.16 -2.80 -2.64
CA VAL A 57 -13.03 -3.13 -3.79
C VAL A 57 -13.67 -4.51 -3.61
N VAL A 58 -12.93 -5.46 -3.03
CA VAL A 58 -13.44 -6.80 -2.71
C VAL A 58 -14.43 -6.73 -1.55
N GLN A 59 -14.16 -5.92 -0.52
CA GLN A 59 -15.10 -5.68 0.56
C GLN A 59 -16.39 -5.03 0.04
N TRP A 60 -16.30 -4.07 -0.87
CA TRP A 60 -17.46 -3.43 -1.49
C TRP A 60 -18.30 -4.43 -2.30
N LEU A 61 -17.68 -5.33 -3.07
CA LEU A 61 -18.39 -6.41 -3.76
C LEU A 61 -19.17 -7.32 -2.79
N ARG A 62 -18.63 -7.53 -1.59
CA ARG A 62 -19.25 -8.35 -0.55
C ARG A 62 -20.37 -7.61 0.18
N ASP A 63 -20.03 -6.49 0.80
CA ASP A 63 -20.86 -5.82 1.80
C ASP A 63 -21.93 -4.94 1.14
N ASN A 64 -21.62 -4.30 0.02
CA ASN A 64 -22.52 -3.33 -0.62
C ASN A 64 -23.26 -3.93 -1.81
N MET A 65 -22.58 -4.74 -2.63
CA MET A 65 -23.17 -5.29 -3.85
C MET A 65 -23.79 -6.69 -3.65
N GLY A 66 -23.43 -7.39 -2.58
CA GLY A 66 -23.88 -8.77 -2.35
C GLY A 66 -23.49 -9.75 -3.47
N ILE A 67 -22.45 -9.44 -4.25
CA ILE A 67 -21.98 -10.28 -5.36
C ILE A 67 -21.25 -11.53 -4.83
N ILE A 68 -20.56 -11.36 -3.71
CA ILE A 68 -19.85 -12.42 -2.99
C ILE A 68 -20.26 -12.39 -1.51
N SER A 69 -20.19 -13.53 -0.82
CA SER A 69 -20.46 -13.61 0.62
C SER A 69 -19.19 -13.55 1.46
N ARG A 70 -18.06 -13.98 0.90
CA ARG A 70 -16.74 -14.00 1.56
C ARG A 70 -15.67 -13.52 0.61
N SER A 71 -14.61 -12.90 1.14
CA SER A 71 -13.54 -12.35 0.30
C SER A 71 -12.82 -13.40 -0.56
N SER A 72 -12.78 -14.67 -0.13
CA SER A 72 -12.18 -15.77 -0.91
C SER A 72 -12.95 -16.05 -2.21
N GLU A 73 -14.27 -15.82 -2.22
CA GLU A 73 -15.13 -16.12 -3.37
C GLU A 73 -14.84 -15.22 -4.57
N VAL A 74 -14.18 -14.07 -4.36
CA VAL A 74 -13.78 -13.20 -5.47
C VAL A 74 -12.86 -13.93 -6.44
N GLU A 75 -11.94 -14.76 -5.94
CA GLU A 75 -11.06 -15.56 -6.78
C GLU A 75 -11.81 -16.71 -7.44
N GLU A 76 -12.67 -17.39 -6.67
CA GLU A 76 -13.48 -18.51 -7.17
C GLU A 76 -14.38 -18.08 -8.34
N PHE A 77 -14.98 -16.89 -8.29
CA PHE A 77 -15.77 -16.37 -9.40
C PHE A 77 -14.91 -15.80 -10.52
N ALA A 78 -13.87 -15.02 -10.20
CA ALA A 78 -13.01 -14.42 -11.22
C ALA A 78 -12.23 -15.47 -12.06
N SER A 79 -12.00 -16.66 -11.50
CA SER A 79 -11.31 -17.77 -12.18
C SER A 79 -12.22 -18.60 -13.10
N LYS A 80 -13.55 -18.38 -13.07
CA LYS A 80 -14.51 -19.06 -13.97
C LYS A 80 -14.59 -18.42 -15.36
N VAL A 81 -13.93 -17.29 -15.56
CA VAL A 81 -13.87 -16.55 -16.81
C VAL A 81 -12.42 -16.31 -17.19
N GLU A 82 -12.15 -16.28 -18.49
CA GLU A 82 -10.78 -16.09 -19.00
C GLU A 82 -10.32 -14.63 -18.82
N ASP A 83 -11.23 -13.68 -19.02
CA ASP A 83 -10.98 -12.23 -18.98
C ASP A 83 -12.14 -11.44 -18.36
N THR A 84 -12.16 -10.12 -18.56
CA THR A 84 -13.23 -9.22 -18.08
C THR A 84 -14.38 -9.03 -19.06
N ALA A 85 -14.40 -9.71 -20.21
CA ALA A 85 -15.33 -9.50 -21.30
C ALA A 85 -15.48 -8.02 -21.72
N GLY A 86 -14.35 -7.28 -21.72
CA GLY A 86 -14.29 -5.86 -22.05
C GLY A 86 -14.57 -4.91 -20.88
N LEU A 87 -15.03 -5.41 -19.73
CA LEU A 87 -15.27 -4.60 -18.53
C LEU A 87 -13.97 -4.04 -17.96
N THR A 88 -13.95 -2.74 -17.67
CA THR A 88 -12.92 -2.12 -16.84
C THR A 88 -13.57 -1.41 -15.66
N LEU A 89 -13.16 -1.77 -14.44
CA LEU A 89 -13.64 -1.16 -13.20
C LEU A 89 -12.56 -0.23 -12.65
N VAL A 90 -12.84 1.06 -12.54
CA VAL A 90 -11.98 2.02 -11.85
C VAL A 90 -12.55 2.24 -10.44
N PRO A 91 -11.87 1.79 -9.37
CA PRO A 91 -12.44 1.76 -8.02
C PRO A 91 -12.21 3.06 -7.25
N ALA A 92 -12.46 4.21 -7.90
CA ALA A 92 -12.24 5.56 -7.35
C ALA A 92 -13.35 6.00 -6.36
N PHE A 93 -13.74 5.14 -5.41
CA PHE A 93 -14.84 5.41 -4.46
C PHE A 93 -14.62 6.66 -3.60
N SER A 94 -13.35 7.00 -3.33
CA SER A 94 -12.93 8.18 -2.57
C SER A 94 -11.95 9.05 -3.39
N GLY A 95 -12.10 9.04 -4.72
CA GLY A 95 -11.11 9.61 -5.63
C GLY A 95 -9.93 8.67 -5.92
N LEU A 96 -8.94 9.19 -6.65
CA LEU A 96 -7.70 8.49 -6.99
C LEU A 96 -6.50 9.17 -6.35
N PHE A 97 -5.61 8.38 -5.75
CA PHE A 97 -4.34 8.85 -5.17
C PHE A 97 -3.25 8.90 -6.25
N ALA A 98 -1.98 8.70 -5.86
CA ALA A 98 -0.88 8.72 -6.80
C ALA A 98 -1.08 7.71 -7.94
N PRO A 99 -0.69 8.06 -9.18
CA PRO A 99 -0.12 9.34 -9.59
C PRO A 99 -1.15 10.44 -9.92
N TYR A 100 -2.44 10.12 -9.92
CA TYR A 100 -3.49 11.00 -10.44
C TYR A 100 -3.86 12.16 -9.53
N TRP A 101 -3.98 11.92 -8.22
CA TRP A 101 -4.41 12.91 -7.22
C TRP A 101 -5.72 13.62 -7.59
N ARG A 102 -6.73 12.84 -7.97
CA ARG A 102 -8.05 13.32 -8.42
C ARG A 102 -9.12 13.03 -7.39
N GLU A 103 -9.42 14.04 -6.56
CA GLU A 103 -10.51 13.98 -5.57
C GLU A 103 -11.91 13.99 -6.21
N ASP A 104 -11.98 14.48 -7.45
CA ASP A 104 -13.20 14.59 -8.25
C ASP A 104 -13.51 13.30 -9.05
N ALA A 105 -12.62 12.32 -9.01
CA ALA A 105 -12.85 11.02 -9.63
C ALA A 105 -13.88 10.21 -8.85
N ARG A 106 -14.76 9.47 -9.53
CA ARG A 106 -15.68 8.50 -8.90
C ARG A 106 -15.54 7.13 -9.51
N ALA A 107 -15.92 6.11 -8.74
CA ALA A 107 -15.86 4.73 -9.23
C ALA A 107 -16.74 4.56 -10.48
N VAL A 108 -16.19 3.95 -11.52
CA VAL A 108 -16.90 3.70 -12.79
C VAL A 108 -16.63 2.29 -13.30
N ALA A 109 -17.64 1.69 -13.91
CA ALA A 109 -17.55 0.44 -14.65
C ALA A 109 -17.87 0.74 -16.11
N VAL A 110 -16.89 0.56 -17.00
CA VAL A 110 -17.03 0.85 -18.44
C VAL A 110 -16.92 -0.43 -19.26
N GLY A 111 -17.59 -0.48 -20.42
CA GLY A 111 -17.51 -1.62 -21.34
C GLY A 111 -18.45 -2.79 -21.01
N MET A 112 -19.47 -2.59 -20.17
CA MET A 112 -20.47 -3.63 -19.91
C MET A 112 -21.33 -3.91 -21.14
N THR A 113 -21.65 -5.18 -21.35
CA THR A 113 -22.61 -5.66 -22.36
C THR A 113 -23.60 -6.62 -21.69
N LEU A 114 -24.60 -7.11 -22.44
CA LEU A 114 -25.51 -8.16 -21.94
C LEU A 114 -24.80 -9.50 -21.66
N PHE A 115 -23.54 -9.66 -22.10
CA PHE A 115 -22.70 -10.83 -21.78
C PHE A 115 -21.96 -10.68 -20.45
N THR A 116 -21.91 -9.49 -19.86
CA THR A 116 -21.23 -9.26 -18.58
C THR A 116 -21.95 -10.02 -17.46
N LYS A 117 -21.17 -10.69 -16.61
CA LYS A 117 -21.64 -11.54 -15.52
C LYS A 117 -20.91 -11.14 -14.24
N LYS A 118 -21.35 -11.65 -13.10
CA LYS A 118 -20.69 -11.38 -11.81
C LYS A 118 -19.23 -11.84 -11.79
N GLU A 119 -18.91 -12.92 -12.48
CA GLU A 119 -17.54 -13.44 -12.63
C GLU A 119 -16.62 -12.41 -13.28
N HIS A 120 -17.08 -11.76 -14.35
CA HIS A 120 -16.36 -10.67 -15.03
C HIS A 120 -16.15 -9.45 -14.12
N ILE A 121 -17.14 -9.12 -13.27
CA ILE A 121 -17.04 -8.03 -12.29
C ILE A 121 -15.99 -8.36 -11.21
N CYS A 122 -16.02 -9.59 -10.67
CA CYS A 122 -14.99 -10.06 -9.73
C CYS A 122 -13.59 -10.00 -10.35
N ARG A 123 -13.47 -10.41 -11.63
CA ARG A 123 -12.21 -10.33 -12.38
C ARG A 123 -11.74 -8.88 -12.54
N ALA A 124 -12.61 -7.98 -12.98
CA ALA A 124 -12.29 -6.56 -13.15
C ALA A 124 -11.90 -5.89 -11.83
N ALA A 125 -12.48 -6.29 -10.71
CA ALA A 125 -12.12 -5.80 -9.39
C ALA A 125 -10.69 -6.17 -8.99
N LEU A 126 -10.25 -7.41 -9.23
CA LEU A 126 -8.86 -7.81 -9.03
C LEU A 126 -7.92 -7.09 -9.98
N GLU A 127 -8.23 -7.07 -11.27
CA GLU A 127 -7.43 -6.39 -12.30
C GLU A 127 -7.25 -4.90 -11.99
N SER A 128 -8.28 -4.23 -11.47
CA SER A 128 -8.20 -2.81 -11.09
C SER A 128 -7.15 -2.52 -10.02
N THR A 129 -6.90 -3.46 -9.10
CA THR A 129 -5.84 -3.34 -8.10
C THR A 129 -4.47 -3.48 -8.76
N ALA A 130 -4.36 -4.41 -9.71
CA ALA A 130 -3.12 -4.63 -10.45
C ALA A 130 -2.77 -3.45 -11.37
N PHE A 131 -3.75 -2.85 -12.04
CA PHE A 131 -3.54 -1.65 -12.86
C PHE A 131 -3.13 -0.43 -12.05
N GLN A 132 -3.77 -0.16 -10.90
CA GLN A 132 -3.34 0.92 -10.01
C GLN A 132 -1.89 0.71 -9.52
N THR A 133 -1.48 -0.55 -9.33
CA THR A 133 -0.09 -0.91 -9.00
C THR A 133 0.87 -0.56 -10.14
N VAL A 134 0.46 -0.80 -11.40
CA VAL A 134 1.24 -0.39 -12.59
C VAL A 134 1.34 1.14 -12.69
N ASP A 135 0.25 1.88 -12.42
CA ASP A 135 0.29 3.35 -12.45
C ASP A 135 1.31 3.94 -11.47
N VAL A 136 1.34 3.42 -10.24
CA VAL A 136 2.32 3.84 -9.22
C VAL A 136 3.74 3.48 -9.67
N LEU A 137 3.95 2.32 -10.26
CA LEU A 137 5.26 1.92 -10.74
C LEU A 137 5.76 2.78 -11.91
N GLU A 138 4.90 3.08 -12.89
CA GLU A 138 5.30 3.94 -14.01
C GLU A 138 5.64 5.35 -13.52
N ALA A 139 4.96 5.86 -12.50
CA ALA A 139 5.33 7.11 -11.84
C ALA A 139 6.72 7.02 -11.16
N MET A 140 6.99 5.92 -10.46
CA MET A 140 8.30 5.69 -9.83
C MET A 140 9.43 5.59 -10.88
N LYS A 141 9.17 4.92 -11.99
CA LYS A 141 10.10 4.78 -13.12
C LYS A 141 10.34 6.12 -13.80
N HIS A 142 9.33 6.95 -13.97
CA HIS A 142 9.49 8.31 -14.49
C HIS A 142 10.36 9.18 -13.56
N ASP A 143 10.18 9.06 -12.24
CA ASP A 143 10.94 9.86 -11.27
C ASP A 143 12.38 9.39 -11.07
N THR A 144 12.68 8.10 -11.28
CA THR A 144 13.98 7.51 -10.94
C THR A 144 14.79 7.01 -12.13
N GLY A 145 14.15 6.76 -13.29
CA GLY A 145 14.75 6.02 -14.40
C GLY A 145 15.02 4.54 -14.12
N LEU A 146 14.73 4.05 -12.91
CA LEU A 146 14.98 2.67 -12.52
C LEU A 146 13.96 1.73 -13.18
N ARG A 147 14.44 0.59 -13.66
CA ARG A 147 13.59 -0.50 -14.14
C ARG A 147 13.28 -1.46 -13.00
N LEU A 148 12.04 -1.95 -12.96
CA LEU A 148 11.66 -2.98 -12.02
C LEU A 148 12.31 -4.32 -12.43
N GLY A 149 13.07 -4.94 -11.52
CA GLY A 149 13.56 -6.29 -11.71
C GLY A 149 12.50 -7.35 -11.35
N ALA A 150 12.05 -7.32 -10.10
CA ALA A 150 10.97 -8.16 -9.57
C ALA A 150 10.26 -7.42 -8.45
N MET A 151 8.96 -7.65 -8.29
CA MET A 151 8.13 -7.05 -7.24
C MET A 151 7.91 -8.05 -6.10
N ARG A 152 8.35 -7.70 -4.89
CA ARG A 152 8.00 -8.49 -3.69
C ARG A 152 6.63 -8.08 -3.18
N VAL A 153 5.83 -9.05 -2.76
CA VAL A 153 4.46 -8.80 -2.32
C VAL A 153 4.17 -9.49 -0.99
N ASP A 154 3.42 -8.80 -0.13
CA ASP A 154 2.93 -9.28 1.16
C ASP A 154 1.54 -8.72 1.45
N GLY A 155 0.88 -9.24 2.49
CA GLY A 155 -0.44 -8.77 2.93
C GLY A 155 -1.62 -9.58 2.40
N GLY A 156 -2.82 -9.25 2.88
CA GLY A 156 -4.00 -10.12 2.82
C GLY A 156 -4.42 -10.52 1.40
N MET A 157 -4.41 -9.62 0.42
CA MET A 157 -4.82 -9.98 -0.94
C MET A 157 -3.80 -10.86 -1.66
N THR A 158 -2.57 -10.95 -1.16
CA THR A 158 -1.54 -11.75 -1.84
C THR A 158 -1.85 -13.23 -1.82
N CYS A 159 -2.78 -13.73 -0.98
CA CYS A 159 -3.23 -15.12 -1.04
C CYS A 159 -3.95 -15.46 -2.36
N ASN A 160 -4.46 -14.45 -3.08
CA ASN A 160 -5.17 -14.62 -4.34
C ASN A 160 -4.17 -14.85 -5.49
N ASN A 161 -4.09 -16.09 -5.99
CA ASN A 161 -3.13 -16.49 -7.01
C ASN A 161 -3.44 -15.82 -8.35
N LEU A 162 -4.72 -15.67 -8.69
CA LEU A 162 -5.14 -14.99 -9.91
C LEU A 162 -4.66 -13.53 -9.95
N LEU A 163 -4.83 -12.79 -8.85
CA LEU A 163 -4.34 -11.42 -8.71
C LEU A 163 -2.82 -11.36 -8.87
N MET A 164 -2.07 -12.27 -8.23
CA MET A 164 -0.61 -12.29 -8.34
C MET A 164 -0.14 -12.59 -9.76
N GLN A 165 -0.82 -13.49 -10.47
CA GLN A 165 -0.53 -13.78 -11.87
C GLN A 165 -0.83 -12.58 -12.78
N VAL A 166 -2.02 -11.99 -12.67
CA VAL A 166 -2.41 -10.76 -13.39
C VAL A 166 -1.41 -9.62 -13.12
N GLN A 167 -0.98 -9.47 -11.87
CA GLN A 167 0.02 -8.47 -11.50
C GLN A 167 1.35 -8.71 -12.24
N ALA A 168 1.84 -9.95 -12.28
CA ALA A 168 3.05 -10.31 -13.01
C ALA A 168 2.92 -10.03 -14.51
N ASP A 169 1.77 -10.39 -15.10
CA ASP A 169 1.47 -10.17 -16.52
C ASP A 169 1.45 -8.68 -16.90
N LEU A 170 0.78 -7.87 -16.09
CA LEU A 170 0.67 -6.43 -16.28
C LEU A 170 1.98 -5.68 -15.98
N LEU A 171 2.83 -6.19 -15.09
CA LEU A 171 4.15 -5.61 -14.85
C LEU A 171 5.17 -6.03 -15.91
N GLY A 172 5.08 -7.27 -16.38
CA GLY A 172 6.15 -7.93 -17.15
C GLY A 172 7.40 -8.22 -16.37
N ALA A 173 7.24 -8.44 -15.07
CA ALA A 173 8.30 -8.74 -14.15
C ALA A 173 7.80 -9.79 -13.17
N ASP A 174 8.73 -10.55 -12.59
CA ASP A 174 8.39 -11.57 -11.61
C ASP A 174 7.75 -10.94 -10.37
N VAL A 175 6.66 -11.55 -9.90
CA VAL A 175 6.03 -11.24 -8.62
C VAL A 175 6.42 -12.32 -7.62
N LEU A 176 7.05 -11.90 -6.52
CA LEU A 176 7.63 -12.76 -5.50
C LEU A 176 6.79 -12.69 -4.22
N ARG A 177 5.97 -13.72 -3.97
CA ARG A 177 5.20 -13.86 -2.74
C ARG A 177 6.01 -14.69 -1.74
N ALA A 178 6.39 -14.10 -0.61
CA ALA A 178 7.10 -14.83 0.44
C ALA A 178 6.21 -15.93 1.03
N LYS A 179 6.79 -17.10 1.35
CA LYS A 179 6.04 -18.16 2.06
C LYS A 179 5.68 -17.77 3.49
N MET A 180 6.49 -16.91 4.11
CA MET A 180 6.23 -16.33 5.43
C MET A 180 5.47 -15.01 5.24
N SER A 181 4.24 -14.94 5.77
CA SER A 181 3.30 -13.83 5.54
C SER A 181 3.62 -12.56 6.32
N GLU A 182 4.24 -12.68 7.49
CA GLU A 182 4.54 -11.59 8.43
C GLU A 182 5.81 -10.81 8.09
N ALA A 183 5.94 -10.39 6.82
CA ALA A 183 7.11 -9.67 6.31
C ALA A 183 7.39 -8.37 7.10
N THR A 184 6.35 -7.69 7.59
CA THR A 184 6.45 -6.47 8.39
C THR A 184 7.12 -6.75 9.74
N ALA A 185 6.64 -7.76 10.49
CA ALA A 185 7.23 -8.14 11.77
C ALA A 185 8.67 -8.65 11.60
N LEU A 186 8.90 -9.44 10.53
CA LEU A 186 10.24 -9.92 10.21
C LEU A 186 11.21 -8.77 9.95
N GLY A 187 10.82 -7.71 9.24
CA GLY A 187 11.69 -6.56 9.00
C GLY A 187 12.24 -5.93 10.28
N ALA A 188 11.40 -5.78 11.31
CA ALA A 188 11.82 -5.28 12.61
C ALA A 188 12.75 -6.26 13.34
N ALA A 189 12.41 -7.55 13.34
CA ALA A 189 13.23 -8.59 13.95
C ALA A 189 14.62 -8.69 13.30
N LEU A 190 14.70 -8.56 11.97
CA LEU A 190 15.96 -8.56 11.22
C LEU A 190 16.84 -7.35 11.56
N ALA A 191 16.24 -6.17 11.69
CA ALA A 191 16.98 -4.98 12.09
C ALA A 191 17.55 -5.12 13.51
N ALA A 192 16.75 -5.64 14.46
CA ALA A 192 17.22 -5.92 15.81
C ALA A 192 18.31 -7.01 15.83
N GLY A 193 18.11 -8.10 15.09
CA GLY A 193 19.07 -9.21 14.98
C GLY A 193 20.42 -8.78 14.41
N LEU A 194 20.43 -7.87 13.43
CA LEU A 194 21.66 -7.27 12.91
C LEU A 194 22.33 -6.37 13.96
N ALA A 195 21.54 -5.60 14.73
CA ALA A 195 22.08 -4.69 15.74
C ALA A 195 22.75 -5.41 16.92
N VAL A 196 22.24 -6.59 17.30
CA VAL A 196 22.80 -7.40 18.41
C VAL A 196 23.80 -8.47 17.94
N GLY A 197 24.13 -8.51 16.65
CA GLY A 197 25.07 -9.48 16.09
C GLY A 197 24.53 -10.92 15.99
N PHE A 198 23.21 -11.13 16.13
CA PHE A 198 22.58 -12.41 15.82
C PHE A 198 22.73 -12.78 14.34
N TYR A 199 22.68 -11.75 13.48
CA TYR A 199 23.13 -11.83 12.08
C TYR A 199 24.37 -10.95 11.92
N CYS A 200 25.42 -11.48 11.30
CA CYS A 200 26.68 -10.73 11.11
C CYS A 200 26.58 -9.78 9.91
N LYS A 201 25.83 -10.17 8.88
CA LYS A 201 25.69 -9.40 7.63
C LYS A 201 24.33 -9.63 6.95
N LYS A 202 23.99 -8.77 5.99
CA LYS A 202 22.74 -8.86 5.22
C LYS A 202 22.62 -10.18 4.46
N GLU A 203 23.73 -10.79 4.09
CA GLU A 203 23.78 -12.07 3.39
C GLU A 203 23.27 -13.22 4.26
N ASP A 204 23.50 -13.16 5.58
CA ASP A 204 23.01 -14.18 6.52
C ASP A 204 21.49 -14.15 6.60
N VAL A 205 20.91 -12.94 6.56
CA VAL A 205 19.46 -12.72 6.48
C VAL A 205 18.89 -13.31 5.19
N ARG A 206 19.53 -13.08 4.04
CA ARG A 206 19.08 -13.67 2.76
C ARG A 206 19.12 -15.19 2.83
N ALA A 207 20.20 -15.77 3.33
CA ALA A 207 20.34 -17.22 3.47
C ALA A 207 19.27 -17.81 4.41
N MET A 208 18.91 -17.11 5.48
CA MET A 208 17.83 -17.52 6.38
C MET A 208 16.46 -17.53 5.66
N ILE A 209 16.15 -16.48 4.88
CA ILE A 209 14.90 -16.40 4.11
C ILE A 209 14.80 -17.53 3.08
N GLU A 210 15.90 -17.82 2.36
CA GLU A 210 15.93 -18.94 1.42
C GLU A 210 15.73 -20.30 2.12
N LYS A 211 16.40 -20.51 3.27
CA LYS A 211 16.19 -21.71 4.09
C LYS A 211 14.76 -21.84 4.62
N ALA A 212 14.08 -20.73 4.89
CA ALA A 212 12.68 -20.69 5.31
C ALA A 212 11.68 -20.96 4.16
N GLY A 213 12.17 -21.43 3.01
CA GLY A 213 11.35 -21.84 1.87
C GLY A 213 11.17 -20.77 0.80
N GLY A 214 11.85 -19.62 0.93
CA GLY A 214 11.98 -18.60 -0.09
C GLY A 214 10.65 -17.98 -0.53
N HIS A 215 10.50 -17.80 -1.85
CA HIS A 215 9.36 -17.14 -2.47
C HIS A 215 8.66 -18.09 -3.45
N GLN A 216 7.33 -18.02 -3.49
CA GLN A 216 6.59 -18.45 -4.67
C GLN A 216 6.71 -17.36 -5.74
N ILE A 217 7.01 -17.77 -6.96
CA ILE A 217 7.28 -16.86 -8.09
C ILE A 217 6.15 -16.98 -9.11
N PHE A 218 5.51 -15.85 -9.40
CA PHE A 218 4.58 -15.70 -10.50
C PHE A 218 5.31 -15.01 -11.64
N LYS A 219 5.47 -15.73 -12.76
CA LYS A 219 6.18 -15.23 -13.94
C LYS A 219 5.19 -14.61 -14.92
N PRO A 220 5.55 -13.54 -15.64
CA PRO A 220 4.72 -13.00 -16.69
C PRO A 220 4.53 -14.06 -17.80
N GLN A 221 3.27 -14.29 -18.16
CA GLN A 221 2.81 -15.21 -19.20
C GLN A 221 2.28 -14.43 -20.42
N MET A 222 1.90 -13.17 -20.24
CA MET A 222 1.36 -12.34 -21.31
C MET A 222 2.43 -11.52 -22.05
N THR A 223 2.17 -11.24 -23.33
CA THR A 223 3.08 -10.49 -24.20
C THR A 223 3.10 -8.99 -23.87
N GLU A 224 4.14 -8.30 -24.31
CA GLU A 224 4.20 -6.84 -24.20
C GLU A 224 3.07 -6.13 -24.96
N GLY A 225 2.69 -6.66 -26.13
CA GLY A 225 1.58 -6.12 -26.93
C GLY A 225 0.26 -6.16 -26.18
N TRP A 226 -0.06 -7.31 -25.56
CA TRP A 226 -1.24 -7.45 -24.72
C TRP A 226 -1.23 -6.45 -23.55
N ARG A 227 -0.10 -6.32 -22.86
CA ARG A 227 0.02 -5.38 -21.73
C ARG A 227 -0.25 -3.94 -22.15
N ARG A 228 0.32 -3.50 -23.28
CA ARG A 228 0.11 -2.14 -23.79
C ARG A 228 -1.35 -1.87 -24.10
N GLU A 229 -2.03 -2.84 -24.71
CA GLU A 229 -3.47 -2.74 -25.00
C GLU A 229 -4.31 -2.66 -23.72
N GLN A 230 -4.08 -3.57 -22.78
CA GLN A 230 -4.81 -3.59 -21.51
C GLN A 230 -4.59 -2.31 -20.70
N TYR A 231 -3.35 -1.82 -20.66
CA TYR A 231 -3.03 -0.58 -19.96
C TYR A 231 -3.65 0.64 -20.66
N ALA A 232 -3.66 0.70 -21.99
CA ALA A 232 -4.35 1.78 -22.72
C ALA A 232 -5.85 1.81 -22.41
N ARG A 233 -6.52 0.64 -22.38
CA ARG A 233 -7.92 0.51 -21.97
C ARG A 233 -8.14 1.00 -20.53
N TRP A 234 -7.24 0.63 -19.62
CA TRP A 234 -7.26 1.12 -18.25
C TRP A 234 -7.15 2.65 -18.17
N LYS A 235 -6.23 3.27 -18.92
CA LYS A 235 -6.08 4.74 -18.93
C LYS A 235 -7.33 5.45 -19.44
N ASP A 236 -7.94 4.97 -20.53
CA ASP A 236 -9.21 5.52 -21.04
C ASP A 236 -10.33 5.42 -19.98
N ALA A 237 -10.43 4.29 -19.27
CA ALA A 237 -11.40 4.13 -18.20
C ALA A 237 -11.14 5.09 -17.03
N VAL A 238 -9.88 5.31 -16.66
CA VAL A 238 -9.51 6.27 -15.60
C VAL A 238 -9.86 7.69 -16.01
N ASP A 239 -9.60 8.09 -17.25
CA ASP A 239 -9.96 9.43 -17.73
C ASP A 239 -11.47 9.67 -17.68
N ARG A 240 -12.28 8.64 -17.95
CA ARG A 240 -13.75 8.68 -17.82
C ARG A 240 -14.23 8.78 -16.38
N SER A 241 -13.39 8.45 -15.39
CA SER A 241 -13.75 8.52 -13.97
C SER A 241 -13.75 9.95 -13.43
N PHE A 242 -13.15 10.90 -14.15
CA PHE A 242 -12.85 12.26 -13.72
C PHE A 242 -14.06 13.22 -13.75
N GLY A 243 -14.08 14.21 -12.86
CA GLY A 243 -15.12 15.25 -12.79
C GLY A 243 -16.52 14.72 -12.48
N LEU A 244 -16.60 13.56 -11.83
CA LEU A 244 -17.86 12.89 -11.50
C LEU A 244 -18.33 13.17 -10.07
N ASP A 245 -17.54 13.87 -9.25
CA ASP A 245 -17.92 14.31 -7.92
C ASP A 245 -19.10 15.29 -7.89
N LYS A 246 -19.40 15.96 -9.01
CA LYS A 246 -20.66 16.71 -9.19
C LYS A 246 -21.92 15.84 -9.01
N TRP A 247 -21.78 14.52 -9.14
CA TRP A 247 -22.85 13.55 -8.89
C TRP A 247 -22.80 12.98 -7.46
N ASP A 248 -21.83 13.38 -6.65
CA ASP A 248 -21.73 12.95 -5.26
C ASP A 248 -22.84 13.60 -4.41
N PRO A 249 -23.81 12.81 -3.90
CA PRO A 249 -24.90 13.36 -3.12
C PRO A 249 -24.42 13.97 -1.79
N THR A 250 -23.25 13.56 -1.28
CA THR A 250 -22.67 14.12 -0.04
C THR A 250 -22.12 15.53 -0.24
N LYS A 251 -21.77 15.92 -1.48
CA LYS A 251 -21.31 17.27 -1.83
C LYS A 251 -22.45 18.25 -2.10
N LYS A 252 -23.67 17.79 -2.45
CA LYS A 252 -24.84 18.67 -2.63
C LYS A 252 -25.32 19.35 -1.35
N ALA A 253 -24.87 18.90 -0.17
CA ALA A 253 -25.22 19.48 1.13
C ALA A 253 -24.09 20.34 1.75
N ALA A 254 -22.93 20.46 1.10
CA ALA A 254 -21.75 21.04 1.71
C ALA A 254 -21.13 22.14 0.84
N ASP A 255 -21.67 23.36 0.95
CA ASP A 255 -21.01 24.63 0.56
C ASP A 255 -19.77 24.95 1.43
N LYS A 256 -19.05 23.93 1.88
CA LYS A 256 -17.69 24.04 2.43
C LYS A 256 -16.86 22.87 1.94
N VAL A 257 -16.38 23.01 0.70
CA VAL A 257 -15.37 22.13 0.10
C VAL A 257 -14.13 22.12 1.01
N ILE A 258 -13.89 21.00 1.71
CA ILE A 258 -12.56 20.71 2.24
C ILE A 258 -11.74 20.21 1.06
N THR A 259 -11.00 21.11 0.40
CA THR A 259 -10.07 20.75 -0.66
C THR A 259 -8.97 19.87 -0.07
N LEU A 260 -8.79 18.63 -0.58
CA LEU A 260 -7.64 17.80 -0.19
C LEU A 260 -6.38 18.44 -0.77
N LYS A 261 -5.69 19.26 0.03
CA LYS A 261 -4.42 19.86 -0.35
C LYS A 261 -3.32 18.81 -0.23
N LYS A 262 -2.39 18.79 -1.20
CA LYS A 262 -1.12 18.06 -1.10
C LYS A 262 -0.52 18.30 0.30
N PRO A 263 -0.23 17.26 1.09
CA PRO A 263 0.23 17.44 2.46
C PRO A 263 1.51 18.28 2.47
N LYS A 264 1.47 19.40 3.18
CA LYS A 264 2.63 20.27 3.43
C LYS A 264 3.15 19.94 4.82
N PHE A 265 4.25 19.20 4.90
CA PHE A 265 4.88 18.93 6.18
C PHE A 265 5.60 20.19 6.68
N ARG A 266 5.35 20.53 7.94
CA ARG A 266 6.04 21.60 8.68
C ARG A 266 6.67 20.99 9.93
N LYS A 267 7.76 21.58 10.41
CA LYS A 267 8.33 21.23 11.72
C LYS A 267 7.33 21.67 12.80
N VAL A 268 6.79 20.73 13.55
CA VAL A 268 5.87 21.01 14.66
C VAL A 268 6.71 21.34 15.89
N SER A 269 6.64 22.58 16.37
CA SER A 269 7.37 23.03 17.56
C SER A 269 6.65 22.70 18.87
N SER A 270 5.33 22.47 18.83
CA SER A 270 4.49 22.14 19.99
C SER A 270 3.21 21.40 19.56
N ILE A 271 2.68 20.53 20.42
CA ILE A 271 1.44 19.76 20.19
C ILE A 271 0.28 20.47 20.89
N VAL A 272 -0.86 20.61 20.22
CA VAL A 272 -2.10 21.18 20.77
C VAL A 272 -3.21 20.13 20.62
N PRO A 273 -3.56 19.41 21.71
CA PRO A 273 -4.45 18.23 21.65
C PRO A 273 -5.87 18.49 21.15
N ASP A 274 -6.41 19.70 21.34
CA ASP A 274 -7.83 20.01 21.05
C ASP A 274 -8.09 20.39 19.59
N LEU A 275 -7.06 20.37 18.73
CA LEU A 275 -7.18 20.71 17.32
C LEU A 275 -7.69 19.50 16.51
N LYS A 276 -8.87 19.63 15.88
CA LYS A 276 -9.38 18.64 14.92
C LYS A 276 -8.46 18.55 13.70
N GLY A 277 -8.08 17.31 13.32
CA GLY A 277 -7.31 17.00 12.10
C GLY A 277 -5.85 16.59 12.33
N LEU A 278 -5.47 16.15 13.54
CA LEU A 278 -4.10 15.75 13.85
C LEU A 278 -3.86 14.27 13.50
N ASN A 279 -3.15 14.01 12.39
CA ASN A 279 -2.53 12.70 12.14
C ASN A 279 -1.16 12.68 12.84
N LEU A 280 -1.06 12.00 13.99
CA LEU A 280 0.19 11.85 14.72
C LEU A 280 0.98 10.66 14.17
N PHE A 281 2.18 10.93 13.65
CA PHE A 281 3.23 9.91 13.47
C PHE A 281 4.28 10.08 14.56
N LEU A 282 4.35 9.13 15.49
CA LEU A 282 5.35 9.10 16.55
C LEU A 282 6.63 8.44 16.02
N LYS A 283 7.73 9.20 16.00
CA LYS A 283 9.09 8.70 15.78
C LYS A 283 9.82 8.69 17.11
N VAL A 284 10.16 7.51 17.63
CA VAL A 284 11.02 7.39 18.81
C VAL A 284 12.45 7.72 18.37
N VAL A 285 12.98 8.87 18.80
CA VAL A 285 14.26 9.40 18.30
C VAL A 285 15.45 8.98 19.17
N LYS A 286 15.21 8.54 20.41
CA LYS A 286 16.21 7.94 21.31
C LYS A 286 15.52 7.30 22.52
N LEU A 287 15.88 6.08 22.89
CA LEU A 287 15.54 5.48 24.19
C LEU A 287 16.86 5.17 24.91
N PRO A 288 17.02 5.52 26.20
CA PRO A 288 18.05 4.90 27.02
C PRO A 288 17.78 3.38 27.13
N PRO A 289 18.81 2.54 27.29
CA PRO A 289 18.62 1.11 27.43
C PRO A 289 17.75 0.79 28.65
N VAL A 290 16.84 -0.16 28.49
CA VAL A 290 15.96 -0.65 29.57
C VAL A 290 16.82 -1.29 30.65
N VAL A 291 16.78 -0.74 31.86
CA VAL A 291 17.43 -1.32 33.04
C VAL A 291 16.41 -2.29 33.67
N ALA A 292 16.77 -3.57 33.78
CA ALA A 292 15.89 -4.57 34.39
C ALA A 292 15.68 -4.23 35.89
N GLY A 293 14.42 -4.02 36.29
CA GLY A 293 14.03 -3.84 37.70
C GLY A 293 13.21 -2.60 38.06
N GLU A 294 12.91 -1.69 37.13
CA GLU A 294 12.08 -0.50 37.42
C GLU A 294 10.57 -0.78 37.28
N GLU A 295 9.76 -0.23 38.20
CA GLU A 295 8.28 -0.19 38.09
C GLU A 295 7.86 0.52 36.80
N MET A 296 6.91 -0.05 36.06
CA MET A 296 6.46 0.45 34.76
C MET A 296 4.98 0.79 34.80
N HIS A 297 4.61 1.96 34.30
CA HIS A 297 3.22 2.36 34.14
C HIS A 297 2.78 2.19 32.69
N GLU A 298 1.62 1.56 32.48
CA GLU A 298 1.07 1.28 31.16
C GLU A 298 -0.07 2.26 30.88
N VAL A 299 0.06 3.04 29.81
CA VAL A 299 -0.97 3.98 29.35
C VAL A 299 -1.48 3.50 28.01
N VAL A 300 -2.79 3.32 27.95
CA VAL A 300 -3.49 2.83 26.76
C VAL A 300 -4.24 3.99 26.12
N CYS A 301 -3.99 4.24 24.84
CA CYS A 301 -4.70 5.26 24.07
C CYS A 301 -5.20 4.67 22.75
N GLY A 302 -6.48 4.89 22.44
CA GLY A 302 -7.09 4.39 21.21
C GLY A 302 -8.61 4.48 21.22
N ASP A 303 -9.20 4.10 20.09
CA ASP A 303 -10.64 3.97 19.91
C ASP A 303 -10.98 2.64 19.18
N ALA A 304 -12.21 2.51 18.68
CA ALA A 304 -12.67 1.31 17.98
C ALA A 304 -11.91 0.99 16.68
N SER A 305 -11.07 1.90 16.18
CA SER A 305 -10.24 1.71 14.99
C SER A 305 -8.83 1.17 15.29
N GLY A 306 -8.41 1.16 16.56
CA GLY A 306 -7.14 0.60 17.00
C GLY A 306 -6.63 1.19 18.31
N ILE A 307 -5.79 0.42 19.01
CA ILE A 307 -5.21 0.78 20.29
C ILE A 307 -3.69 0.77 20.18
N VAL A 308 -3.04 1.76 20.80
CA VAL A 308 -1.60 1.79 21.03
C VAL A 308 -1.33 1.80 22.53
N THR A 309 -0.47 0.88 22.97
CA THR A 309 -0.05 0.77 24.37
C THR A 309 1.35 1.35 24.53
N LEU A 310 1.49 2.29 25.46
CA LEU A 310 2.77 2.90 25.81
C LEU A 310 3.17 2.46 27.22
N ARG A 311 4.44 2.08 27.39
CA ARG A 311 5.02 1.78 28.71
C ARG A 311 6.01 2.88 29.08
N LEU A 312 5.78 3.50 30.22
CA LEU A 312 6.54 4.62 30.73
C LEU A 312 7.25 4.22 32.03
N THR A 313 8.48 4.70 32.21
CA THR A 313 9.19 4.60 33.50
C THR A 313 8.69 5.69 34.46
N PRO A 314 8.93 5.57 35.79
CA PRO A 314 8.39 6.50 36.77
C PRO A 314 8.88 7.94 36.59
N GLN A 315 10.08 8.15 36.01
CA GLN A 315 10.59 9.49 35.74
C GLN A 315 9.90 10.18 34.54
N GLN A 316 9.16 9.43 33.72
CA GLN A 316 8.46 9.90 32.52
C GLN A 316 6.96 10.14 32.77
N PHE A 317 6.46 9.71 33.93
CA PHE A 317 5.07 9.87 34.33
C PHE A 317 4.92 11.10 35.24
N LEU A 318 4.38 12.19 34.69
CA LEU A 318 3.85 13.30 35.49
C LEU A 318 2.32 13.21 35.42
N PRO A 319 1.63 12.88 36.53
CA PRO A 319 0.17 12.87 36.52
C PRO A 319 -0.32 14.28 36.22
N CYS A 320 -1.15 14.41 35.19
CA CYS A 320 -1.87 15.64 34.92
C CYS A 320 -2.99 15.75 35.96
N GLU A 321 -2.91 16.69 36.89
CA GLU A 321 -4.06 17.00 37.75
C GLU A 321 -5.13 17.69 36.90
N LEU A 322 -6.31 17.06 36.82
CA LEU A 322 -7.47 17.60 36.14
C LEU A 322 -7.98 18.83 36.90
N GLY A 323 -7.99 19.98 36.22
CA GLY A 323 -8.79 21.15 36.57
C GLY A 323 -10.04 21.21 35.71
#